data_AF-A0A1I7HDG7-F1
#
_entry.id   AF-A0A1I7HDG7-F1
#
_cell.length_a   1.000
_cell.length_b   1.000
_cell.length_c   1.000
_cell.angle_alpha   90.00
_cell.angle_beta   90.00
_cell.angle_gamma   90.00
#
_symmetry.space_group_name_H-M   'P 1'
#
loop_
_entity.id
_entity.type
_entity.pdbx_description
1 polymer ?
#
loop_
_entity_poly.entity_id
_entity_poly.type
_entity_poly.pdbx_seq_one_letter_code
_entity_poly.pdbx_strand_id
1 'polypeptide(L)'
;MSYGNNRDRTGILGRDNEGWRSLWTLETISRTAVHRSGMVVRITRLPGNPTRDHLTLEHPVDVDVSGWELGEIAEEAMALWMEGSFERGEMSPGST
;
A
#
# COMPACT_ATOMS: atom_id res chain seq x y z
N MET A 1 -30.95 5.86 26.34
CA MET A 1 -29.56 6.26 26.69
C MET A 1 -28.66 5.74 25.60
N SER A 2 -28.17 6.64 24.75
CA SER A 2 -27.25 6.35 23.66
C SER A 2 -25.82 6.26 24.19
N TYR A 3 -25.14 5.17 23.90
CA TYR A 3 -23.68 5.15 23.81
C TYR A 3 -23.34 4.59 22.42
N GLY A 4 -23.26 5.51 21.46
CA GLY A 4 -22.61 5.25 20.19
C GLY A 4 -21.10 5.24 20.39
N ASN A 5 -20.43 4.32 19.70
CA ASN A 5 -19.04 4.40 19.24
C ASN A 5 -18.86 3.23 18.25
N ASN A 6 -19.25 3.39 16.98
CA ASN A 6 -18.42 3.97 15.91
C ASN A 6 -17.00 3.39 15.84
N ARG A 7 -16.89 2.08 15.65
CA ARG A 7 -15.76 1.47 14.92
C ARG A 7 -16.27 0.20 14.22
N ASP A 8 -17.18 0.39 13.27
CA ASP A 8 -17.26 -0.56 12.18
C ASP A 8 -15.86 -0.68 11.60
N ARG A 9 -15.29 -1.89 11.67
CA ARG A 9 -14.03 -2.24 11.03
C ARG A 9 -14.23 -2.18 9.53
N THR A 10 -14.23 -0.99 8.98
CA THR A 10 -14.25 -0.78 7.53
C THR A 10 -12.80 -0.63 7.07
N GLY A 11 -11.97 -1.64 7.33
CA GLY A 11 -10.64 -1.73 6.72
C GLY A 11 -10.79 -1.72 5.20
N ILE A 12 -10.07 -0.82 4.52
CA ILE A 12 -9.99 -0.54 3.06
C ILE A 12 -11.32 -0.37 2.28
N LEU A 13 -12.44 -0.90 2.77
CA LEU A 13 -13.73 -1.02 2.08
C LEU A 13 -14.74 0.07 2.47
N GLY A 14 -14.44 0.91 3.47
CA GLY A 14 -15.34 1.99 3.92
C GLY A 14 -14.91 3.39 3.56
N ARG A 15 -13.64 3.57 3.19
CA ARG A 15 -13.16 4.77 2.51
C ARG A 15 -13.39 4.52 1.04
N ASP A 16 -14.11 5.41 0.38
CA ASP A 16 -14.24 5.53 -1.07
C ASP A 16 -13.07 4.86 -1.80
N ASN A 17 -13.36 3.71 -2.42
CA ASN A 17 -12.45 2.60 -2.75
C ASN A 17 -11.27 2.96 -3.69
N GLU A 18 -11.15 4.23 -4.08
CA GLU A 18 -10.16 4.80 -4.98
C GLU A 18 -9.38 5.97 -4.36
N GLY A 19 -9.94 6.68 -3.37
CA GLY A 19 -9.35 7.89 -2.81
C GLY A 19 -8.02 7.65 -2.11
N TRP A 20 -7.87 6.48 -1.48
CA TRP A 20 -6.63 6.11 -0.79
C TRP A 20 -5.44 5.96 -1.73
N ARG A 21 -5.63 5.52 -2.99
CA ARG A 21 -4.53 5.43 -3.98
C ARG A 21 -3.91 6.80 -4.28
N SER A 22 -4.70 7.87 -4.20
CA SER A 22 -4.21 9.24 -4.39
C SER A 22 -3.25 9.71 -3.28
N LEU A 23 -3.22 8.99 -2.16
CA LEU A 23 -2.28 9.24 -1.07
C LEU A 23 -0.90 8.66 -1.35
N TRP A 24 -0.76 7.83 -2.37
CA TRP A 24 0.47 7.13 -2.71
C TRP A 24 1.08 7.70 -3.99
N THR A 25 2.37 8.01 -3.91
CA THR A 25 3.20 8.28 -5.08
C THR A 25 4.05 7.04 -5.36
N LEU A 26 3.80 6.39 -6.50
CA LEU A 26 4.51 5.18 -6.91
C LEU A 26 5.73 5.53 -7.77
N GLU A 27 6.88 4.97 -7.40
CA GLU A 27 8.09 4.99 -8.23
C GLU A 27 8.40 3.58 -8.74
N THR A 28 7.92 3.26 -9.93
CA THR A 28 8.04 1.91 -10.53
C THR A 28 9.49 1.48 -10.81
N ILE A 29 10.40 2.43 -11.07
CA ILE A 29 11.81 2.13 -11.34
C ILE A 29 12.53 1.70 -10.06
N SER A 30 12.33 2.44 -8.97
CA SER A 30 12.92 2.16 -7.66
C SER A 30 12.11 1.11 -6.88
N ARG A 31 10.89 0.80 -7.35
CA ARG A 31 9.89 -0.06 -6.67
C ARG A 31 9.60 0.41 -5.26
N THR A 32 9.44 1.71 -5.16
CA THR A 32 9.05 2.36 -3.91
C THR A 32 7.69 3.00 -4.06
N ALA A 33 6.98 3.13 -2.93
CA ALA A 33 5.80 3.96 -2.83
C ALA A 33 5.95 4.87 -1.62
N VAL A 34 5.65 6.14 -1.83
CA VAL A 34 5.68 7.14 -0.76
C VAL A 34 4.24 7.51 -0.44
N HIS A 35 3.85 7.28 0.81
CA HIS A 35 2.54 7.68 1.31
C HIS A 35 2.59 9.15 1.75
N ARG A 36 1.45 9.85 1.67
CA ARG A 36 1.31 11.24 2.13
C ARG A 36 1.65 11.44 3.61
N SER A 37 1.58 10.39 4.42
CA SER A 37 2.03 10.43 5.82
C SER A 37 3.55 10.49 6.00
N GLY A 38 4.34 10.32 4.93
CA GLY A 38 5.79 10.17 4.99
C GLY A 38 6.28 8.73 5.03
N MET A 39 5.39 7.74 5.15
CA MET A 39 5.77 6.32 5.08
C MET A 39 6.36 6.00 3.72
N VAL A 40 7.49 5.31 3.71
CA VAL A 40 8.09 4.77 2.49
C VAL A 40 7.94 3.26 2.49
N VAL A 41 7.36 2.73 1.41
CA VAL A 41 7.28 1.31 1.16
C VAL A 41 8.30 0.96 0.10
N ARG A 42 9.11 -0.06 0.35
CA ARG A 42 10.07 -0.60 -0.62
C ARG A 42 9.80 -2.06 -0.88
N ILE A 43 9.70 -2.42 -2.16
CA ILE A 43 9.52 -3.81 -2.57
C ILE A 43 10.86 -4.37 -3.03
N THR A 44 11.34 -5.36 -2.30
CA THR A 44 12.54 -6.12 -2.65
C THR A 44 12.12 -7.44 -3.28
N ARG A 45 12.40 -7.60 -4.57
CA ARG A 45 12.09 -8.84 -5.28
C ARG A 45 13.01 -9.95 -4.83
N LEU A 46 12.43 -11.08 -4.43
CA LEU A 46 13.22 -12.27 -4.19
C LEU A 46 13.43 -13.01 -5.52
N PRO A 47 14.68 -13.31 -5.91
CA PRO A 47 14.94 -14.02 -7.15
C PRO A 47 14.23 -15.39 -7.11
N GLY A 48 13.41 -15.64 -8.13
CA GLY A 48 12.72 -16.92 -8.32
C GLY A 48 11.30 -17.03 -7.75
N ASN A 49 10.78 -16.05 -7.00
CA ASN A 49 9.37 -16.07 -6.62
C ASN A 49 8.78 -14.67 -6.33
N PRO A 50 7.97 -14.10 -7.23
CA PRO A 50 7.36 -12.78 -7.05
C PRO A 50 6.34 -12.74 -5.90
N THR A 51 5.76 -13.86 -5.49
CA THR A 51 4.84 -13.92 -4.32
C THR A 51 5.57 -13.91 -2.98
N ARG A 52 6.91 -13.95 -3.00
CA ARG A 52 7.76 -13.82 -1.81
C ARG A 52 8.48 -12.47 -1.76
N ASP A 53 8.10 -11.53 -2.61
CA ASP A 53 8.68 -10.19 -2.56
C ASP A 53 8.54 -9.62 -1.14
N HIS A 54 9.63 -9.04 -0.64
CA HIS A 54 9.65 -8.45 0.70
C HIS A 54 9.20 -7.00 0.60
N LEU A 55 8.10 -6.70 1.28
CA LEU A 55 7.57 -5.36 1.45
C LEU A 55 8.13 -4.78 2.75
N THR A 56 8.97 -3.76 2.63
CA THR A 56 9.60 -3.10 3.78
C THR A 56 8.96 -1.75 3.99
N LEU A 57 8.49 -1.49 5.22
CA LEU A 57 8.00 -0.20 5.67
C LEU A 57 9.17 0.56 6.32
N GLU A 58 9.60 1.64 5.67
CA GLU A 58 10.69 2.52 6.10
C GLU A 58 10.09 3.83 6.64
N HIS A 59 10.81 4.46 7.58
CA HIS A 59 10.39 5.72 8.22
C HIS A 59 9.06 5.69 9.02
N PRO A 60 8.77 4.63 9.81
CA PRO A 60 7.53 4.59 10.60
C PRO A 60 7.47 5.67 11.69
N VAL A 61 8.63 6.22 12.09
CA VAL A 61 8.74 7.28 13.11
C VAL A 61 8.34 8.67 12.59
N ASP A 62 8.35 8.85 11.27
CA ASP A 62 8.02 10.11 10.60
C ASP A 62 6.52 10.19 10.25
N VAL A 63 5.79 9.09 10.47
CA VAL A 63 4.34 9.01 10.26
C VAL A 63 3.61 9.74 11.37
N ASP A 64 2.82 10.75 11.00
CA ASP A 64 1.87 11.39 11.90
C ASP A 64 0.74 10.43 12.27
N VAL A 65 0.95 9.67 13.36
CA VAL A 65 -0.01 8.71 13.91
C VAL A 65 -1.30 9.34 14.45
N SER A 66 -1.39 10.68 14.49
CA SER A 66 -2.63 11.37 14.87
C SER A 66 -3.64 11.45 13.72
N GLY A 67 -3.18 11.34 12.48
CA GLY A 67 -4.01 11.36 11.28
C GLY A 67 -3.97 10.07 10.45
N TRP A 68 -3.09 9.14 10.78
CA TRP A 68 -2.85 7.91 10.00
C TRP A 68 -2.63 6.69 10.88
N GLU A 69 -3.30 5.58 10.55
CA GLU A 69 -3.05 4.29 11.22
C GLU A 69 -2.02 3.46 10.45
N LEU A 70 -0.96 3.02 11.13
CA LEU A 70 0.10 2.21 10.52
C LEU A 70 -0.43 0.88 9.95
N GLY A 71 -1.46 0.32 10.57
CA GLY A 71 -2.13 -0.89 10.08
C GLY A 71 -2.81 -0.67 8.72
N GLU A 72 -3.55 0.43 8.59
CA GLU A 72 -4.22 0.79 7.32
C GLU A 72 -3.20 1.06 6.21
N ILE A 73 -2.13 1.82 6.50
CA ILE A 73 -1.05 2.09 5.54
C ILE A 73 -0.41 0.77 5.06
N ALA A 74 -0.20 -0.20 5.96
CA ALA A 74 0.37 -1.49 5.60
C ALA A 74 -0.59 -2.31 4.72
N GLU A 75 -1.89 -2.29 4.99
CA GLU A 75 -2.90 -2.96 4.16
C GLU A 75 -2.97 -2.32 2.76
N GLU A 76 -2.96 -0.98 2.67
CA GLU A 76 -2.97 -0.24 1.40
C GLU A 76 -1.72 -0.55 0.56
N ALA A 77 -0.55 -0.57 1.19
CA ALA A 77 0.70 -0.91 0.55
C ALA A 77 0.71 -2.35 -0.02
N MET A 78 0.12 -3.29 0.71
CA MET A 78 -0.04 -4.68 0.26
C MET A 78 -1.00 -4.78 -0.92
N ALA A 79 -2.10 -4.01 -0.92
CA ALA A 79 -3.03 -3.94 -2.03
C ALA A 79 -2.36 -3.42 -3.31
N LEU A 80 -1.59 -2.32 -3.22
CA LEU A 80 -0.82 -1.79 -4.36
C LEU A 80 0.17 -2.81 -4.94
N TRP A 81 0.78 -3.63 -4.08
CA TRP A 81 1.70 -4.68 -4.52
C TRP A 81 0.96 -5.82 -5.23
N MET A 82 -0.15 -6.31 -4.67
CA MET A 82 -0.97 -7.35 -5.29
C MET A 82 -1.58 -6.90 -6.63
N GLU A 83 -1.88 -5.61 -6.78
CA GLU A 83 -2.33 -5.00 -8.04
C GLU A 83 -1.23 -4.94 -9.11
N GLY A 84 0.02 -5.20 -8.75
CA GLY A 84 1.15 -5.08 -9.65
C GLY A 84 1.48 -3.62 -10.00
N SER A 85 1.01 -2.64 -9.21
CA SER A 85 1.19 -1.21 -9.49
C SER A 85 2.66 -0.75 -9.52
N PHE A 86 3.56 -1.60 -9.01
CA PHE A 86 5.01 -1.38 -8.97
C PHE A 86 5.77 -1.98 -10.15
N GLU A 87 5.09 -2.72 -11.02
CA GLU A 87 5.70 -3.33 -12.20
C GLU A 87 5.56 -2.39 -13.39
N ARG A 88 6.67 -1.99 -14.01
CA ARG A 88 6.63 -1.39 -15.35
C ARG A 88 6.06 -2.45 -16.28
N GLY A 89 4.94 -2.15 -16.94
CA GLY A 89 4.15 -3.09 -17.72
C GLY A 89 4.96 -4.11 -18.49
N GLU A 90 4.93 -5.34 -18.01
CA GLU A 90 5.23 -6.56 -18.76
C GLU A 90 4.04 -7.50 -18.52
N MET A 91 2.84 -7.04 -18.89
CA MET A 91 1.73 -7.94 -19.23
C MET A 91 1.61 -7.98 -20.74
N SER A 92 2.44 -8.83 -21.33
CA SER A 92 2.11 -9.57 -22.56
C SER A 92 2.90 -10.86 -22.59
N PRO A 93 2.43 -11.94 -21.93
CA PRO A 93 2.71 -13.26 -22.45
C PRO A 93 1.89 -13.36 -23.74
N GLY A 94 2.60 -13.38 -24.87
CA GLY A 94 2.01 -13.41 -26.20
C GLY A 94 0.91 -14.45 -26.33
N SER A 95 -0.09 -14.07 -27.13
CA SER A 95 -0.90 -15.03 -27.86
C SER A 95 0.03 -16.03 -28.55
N THR A 96 -0.17 -17.31 -28.30
CA THR A 96 0.21 -18.39 -29.22
C THR A 96 -0.86 -19.45 -29.16
#